data_AF-A0A813IS60-F1
#
_entry.id   AF-A0A813IS60-F1
#
_cell.length_a   1.000
_cell.length_b   1.000
_cell.length_c   1.000
_cell.angle_alpha   90.00
_cell.angle_beta   90.00
_cell.angle_gamma   90.00
#
_symmetry.space_group_name_H-M   'P 1'
#
loop_
_entity.id
_entity.type
_entity.pdbx_description
1 polymer ?
#
loop_
_entity_poly.entity_id
_entity_poly.type
_entity_poly.pdbx_seq_one_letter_code
_entity_poly.pdbx_strand_id
1 'polypeptide(L)'
;LSADACGVLMKNLYAARLSRPDLLKPINDLAKNVSRWTKNCDKQLCRLMYYMSCARGHTLRGYVADKPEDLWLELFVDSDFCGSREDAKSTSGGYLVPRAPHVFSYYVGVQEADQRQQKHD
;
A
#
# COMPACT_ATOMS: atom_id res chain seq x y z
N LEU A 1 2.40 21.19 -12.77
CA LEU A 1 1.39 20.15 -12.49
C LEU A 1 1.96 18.73 -12.53
N SER A 2 2.61 18.28 -13.62
CA SER A 2 3.12 16.89 -13.72
C SER A 2 4.20 16.56 -12.68
N ALA A 3 5.11 17.49 -12.38
CA ALA A 3 6.15 17.29 -11.36
C ALA A 3 5.56 17.16 -9.94
N ASP A 4 4.57 18.00 -9.61
CA ASP A 4 3.91 17.99 -8.30
C ASP A 4 3.11 16.70 -8.09
N ALA A 5 2.35 16.28 -9.10
CA ALA A 5 1.60 15.03 -9.09
C ALA A 5 2.53 13.81 -8.96
N CYS A 6 3.68 13.82 -9.64
CA CYS A 6 4.70 12.79 -9.51
C CYS A 6 5.27 12.74 -8.08
N GLY A 7 5.60 13.89 -7.50
CA GLY A 7 6.11 13.98 -6.14
C GLY A 7 5.14 13.43 -5.09
N VAL A 8 3.84 13.70 -5.24
CA VAL A 8 2.80 13.12 -4.38
C VAL A 8 2.67 11.61 -4.60
N LEU A 9 2.64 11.15 -5.86
CA LEU A 9 2.53 9.74 -6.19
C LEU A 9 3.69 8.90 -5.66
N MET A 10 4.94 9.39 -5.77
CA MET A 10 6.12 8.64 -5.31
C MET A 10 6.11 8.49 -3.78
N LYS A 11 5.68 9.52 -3.04
CA LYS A 11 5.51 9.43 -1.58
C LYS A 11 4.44 8.40 -1.20
N ASN A 12 3.30 8.44 -1.90
CA ASN A 12 2.22 7.48 -1.67
C ASN A 12 2.66 6.05 -2.02
N LEU A 13 3.42 5.87 -3.11
CA LEU A 13 3.95 4.57 -3.52
C LEU A 13 4.89 3.99 -2.45
N TYR A 14 5.77 4.81 -1.89
CA TYR A 14 6.66 4.39 -0.80
C TYR A 14 5.86 3.96 0.44
N ALA A 15 4.89 4.77 0.88
CA ALA A 15 4.06 4.46 2.03
C ALA A 15 3.21 3.19 1.83
N ALA A 16 2.66 3.00 0.62
CA ALA A 16 1.86 1.84 0.26
C ALA A 16 2.66 0.54 0.33
N ARG A 17 3.92 0.53 -0.16
CA ARG A 17 4.81 -0.65 -0.10
C ARG A 17 5.14 -1.09 1.32
N LEU A 18 5.17 -0.16 2.27
CA LEU A 18 5.53 -0.47 3.66
C LEU A 18 4.35 -0.92 4.51
N SER A 19 3.16 -0.38 4.26
CA SER A 19 2.06 -0.48 5.24
C SER A 19 0.67 -0.70 4.65
N ARG A 20 0.47 -0.39 3.37
CA ARG A 20 -0.86 -0.34 2.74
C ARG A 20 -0.85 -1.00 1.35
N PRO A 21 -0.75 -2.34 1.32
CA PRO A 21 -0.70 -3.10 0.08
C PRO A 21 -1.97 -2.96 -0.76
N ASP A 22 -3.10 -2.63 -0.14
CA ASP A 22 -4.38 -2.32 -0.81
C ASP A 22 -4.28 -1.11 -1.76
N LEU A 23 -3.38 -0.17 -1.50
CA LEU A 23 -3.21 1.04 -2.29
C LEU A 23 -2.25 0.86 -3.48
N LEU A 24 -1.50 -0.24 -3.55
CA LEU A 24 -0.43 -0.39 -4.54
C LEU A 24 -0.96 -0.40 -5.97
N LYS A 25 -2.04 -1.13 -6.24
CA LYS A 25 -2.62 -1.22 -7.59
C LYS A 25 -3.02 0.15 -8.15
N PRO A 26 -3.87 0.96 -7.48
CA PRO A 26 -4.27 2.25 -8.01
C PRO A 26 -3.09 3.24 -8.13
N ILE A 27 -2.10 3.19 -7.24
CA ILE A 27 -0.91 4.04 -7.33
C ILE A 27 -0.05 3.65 -8.55
N ASN A 28 0.18 2.36 -8.78
CA ASN A 28 0.98 1.88 -9.90
C ASN A 28 0.31 2.19 -11.25
N ASP A 29 -1.02 2.10 -11.32
CA ASP A 29 -1.79 2.47 -12.51
C ASP A 29 -1.67 3.98 -12.83
N LEU A 30 -1.65 4.84 -11.80
CA LEU A 30 -1.42 6.28 -11.95
C LEU A 30 0.03 6.60 -12.31
N ALA A 31 1.00 5.91 -11.70
CA ALA A 31 2.42 6.12 -11.94
C ALA A 31 2.82 5.84 -13.40
N LYS A 32 2.20 4.84 -14.04
CA LYS A 32 2.40 4.56 -15.49
C LYS A 32 2.03 5.74 -16.38
N ASN A 33 0.99 6.46 -15.99
CA ASN A 33 0.46 7.60 -16.73
C ASN A 33 1.14 8.93 -16.37
N VAL A 34 2.20 8.92 -15.55
CA VAL A 34 2.91 10.15 -15.13
C VAL A 34 3.48 10.93 -16.31
N SER A 35 3.95 10.23 -17.35
CA SER A 35 4.48 10.83 -18.57
C SER A 35 3.38 11.39 -19.49
N ARG A 36 2.13 10.93 -19.32
CA ARG A 36 0.96 11.32 -20.13
C ARG A 36 -0.24 11.62 -19.22
N TRP A 37 -0.08 12.64 -18.39
CA TRP A 37 -1.07 12.97 -17.38
C TRP A 37 -2.34 13.56 -17.99
N THR A 38 -3.49 12.94 -17.71
CA THR A 38 -4.80 13.41 -18.19
C THR A 38 -5.65 13.96 -17.06
N LYS A 39 -6.72 14.70 -17.39
CA LYS A 39 -7.71 15.16 -16.39
C LYS A 39 -8.38 14.00 -15.64
N ASN A 40 -8.40 12.80 -16.23
CA ASN A 40 -8.93 11.61 -15.56
C ASN A 40 -7.95 11.11 -14.48
N CYS A 41 -6.64 11.24 -14.70
CA CYS A 41 -5.61 10.94 -13.71
C CYS A 41 -5.76 11.84 -12.47
N ASP A 42 -6.06 13.14 -12.65
CA ASP A 42 -6.35 14.05 -11.54
C ASP A 42 -7.54 13.57 -10.70
N LYS A 43 -8.66 13.19 -11.35
CA LYS A 43 -9.85 12.68 -10.64
C LYS A 43 -9.56 11.41 -9.86
N GLN A 44 -8.80 10.49 -10.46
CA GLN A 44 -8.39 9.26 -9.81
C GLN A 44 -7.43 9.51 -8.63
N LEU A 45 -6.48 10.43 -8.78
CA LEU A 45 -5.59 10.85 -7.70
C LEU A 45 -6.38 11.49 -6.55
N CYS A 46 -7.33 12.39 -6.85
CA CYS A 46 -8.20 12.97 -5.83
C CYS A 46 -9.01 11.89 -5.09
N ARG A 47 -9.56 10.92 -5.81
CA ARG A 47 -10.28 9.79 -5.20
C ARG A 47 -9.37 8.94 -4.30
N LEU A 48 -8.14 8.68 -4.73
CA LEU A 48 -7.15 7.96 -3.93
C LEU A 48 -6.80 8.72 -2.65
N MET A 49 -6.56 10.03 -2.73
CA MET A 49 -6.28 10.87 -1.57
C MET A 49 -7.46 10.90 -0.60
N TYR A 50 -8.69 10.98 -1.11
CA TYR A 50 -9.90 10.92 -0.30
C TYR A 50 -10.06 9.56 0.40
N TYR A 51 -9.85 8.46 -0.34
CA TYR A 51 -9.87 7.12 0.24
C TYR A 51 -8.86 6.97 1.38
N MET A 52 -7.61 7.41 1.19
CA MET A 52 -6.61 7.38 2.27
C MET A 52 -7.01 8.23 3.48
N SER A 53 -7.70 9.35 3.26
CA SER A 53 -8.20 10.21 4.34
C SER A 53 -9.30 9.54 5.17
N CYS A 54 -10.23 8.85 4.51
CA CYS A 54 -11.31 8.10 5.17
C CYS A 54 -10.80 6.79 5.79
N ALA A 55 -9.84 6.14 5.14
CA ALA A 55 -9.29 4.83 5.51
C ALA A 55 -8.18 4.91 6.58
N ARG A 56 -8.05 6.03 7.30
CA ARG A 56 -7.04 6.19 8.37
C ARG A 56 -7.22 5.21 9.52
N GLY A 57 -8.45 4.76 9.76
CA GLY A 57 -8.75 3.76 10.78
C GLY A 57 -8.46 2.32 10.35
N HIS A 58 -8.15 2.06 9.08
CA HIS A 58 -7.83 0.71 8.62
C HIS A 58 -6.35 0.45 8.81
N THR A 59 -6.04 -0.43 9.77
CA THR A 59 -4.68 -0.91 10.03
C THR A 59 -4.62 -2.41 9.80
N LEU A 60 -3.54 -2.86 9.18
CA LEU A 60 -3.24 -4.28 9.14
C LEU A 60 -2.53 -4.67 10.43
N ARG A 61 -3.08 -5.64 11.18
CA ARG A 61 -2.43 -6.18 12.36
C ARG A 61 -1.97 -7.60 12.09
N GLY A 62 -0.78 -7.93 12.53
CA GLY A 62 -0.24 -9.29 12.55
C GLY A 62 0.17 -9.62 13.97
N TYR A 63 0.05 -10.89 14.36
CA TYR A 63 0.55 -11.38 15.64
C TYR A 63 1.72 -12.32 15.39
N VAL A 64 2.82 -12.09 16.10
CA VAL A 64 4.01 -12.94 16.09
C VAL A 64 4.25 -13.33 17.55
N ALA A 65 4.26 -14.64 17.82
CA ALA A 65 4.44 -15.19 19.16
C ALA A 65 5.93 -15.33 19.55
N ASP A 66 6.82 -15.27 18.55
CA ASP A 66 8.25 -15.46 18.70
C ASP A 66 8.94 -14.19 19.26
N LYS A 67 10.15 -14.36 19.80
CA LYS A 67 10.92 -13.25 20.38
C LYS A 67 11.39 -12.29 19.28
N PRO A 68 11.51 -10.97 19.58
CA PRO A 68 11.97 -9.98 18.61
C PRO A 68 13.38 -10.27 18.05
N GLU A 69 14.23 -10.96 18.81
CA GLU A 69 15.58 -11.34 18.35
C GLU A 69 15.57 -12.40 17.23
N ASP A 70 14.51 -13.21 17.15
CA ASP A 70 14.38 -14.31 16.19
C ASP A 70 13.65 -13.89 14.91
N LEU A 71 13.32 -12.59 14.76
CA LEU A 71 12.65 -12.07 13.57
C LEU A 71 13.65 -11.69 12.48
N TRP A 72 13.36 -12.07 11.24
CA TRP A 72 14.02 -11.56 10.04
C TRP A 72 12.99 -11.04 9.03
N LEU A 73 13.45 -10.30 8.04
CA LEU A 73 12.60 -9.76 6.98
C LEU A 73 12.73 -10.63 5.73
N GLU A 74 11.60 -11.09 5.20
CA GLU A 74 11.52 -11.78 3.92
C GLU A 74 10.82 -10.89 2.89
N LEU A 75 11.46 -10.74 1.73
CA LEU A 75 10.90 -10.01 0.60
C LEU A 75 10.32 -11.00 -0.40
N PHE A 76 9.01 -10.99 -0.56
CA PHE A 76 8.32 -11.74 -1.61
C PHE A 76 8.14 -10.85 -2.82
N VAL A 77 8.64 -11.27 -3.97
CA VAL A 77 8.45 -10.57 -5.24
C VAL A 77 7.56 -11.42 -6.12
N ASP A 78 6.36 -10.93 -6.41
CA ASP A 78 5.42 -11.56 -7.33
C ASP A 78 5.20 -10.64 -8.53
N SER A 79 5.18 -11.22 -9.73
CA SER A 79 4.92 -10.49 -10.98
C SER A 79 3.55 -10.91 -11.53
N ASP A 80 2.60 -9.98 -11.54
CA ASP A 80 1.27 -10.19 -12.11
C ASP A 80 1.34 -10.21 -13.65
N PHE A 81 0.83 -11.29 -14.25
CA PHE A 81 0.69 -11.37 -15.70
C PHE A 81 -0.45 -10.44 -16.15
N CYS A 82 -0.18 -9.56 -17.13
CA CYS A 82 -1.16 -8.60 -17.67
C CYS A 82 -1.79 -7.65 -16.64
N GLY A 83 -1.04 -7.23 -15.60
CA GLY A 83 -1.52 -6.26 -14.60
C GLY A 83 -2.02 -4.92 -15.17
N SER A 84 -1.56 -4.54 -16.36
CA SER A 84 -2.12 -3.48 -17.21
C SER A 84 -2.98 -4.08 -18.32
N ARG A 85 -4.22 -3.61 -18.48
CA ARG A 85 -5.03 -3.93 -19.67
C ARG A 85 -4.48 -3.35 -20.97
N GLU A 86 -3.75 -2.24 -20.89
CA GLU A 86 -3.24 -1.51 -22.06
C GLU A 86 -1.91 -2.08 -22.57
N ASP A 87 -0.95 -2.27 -21.67
CA ASP A 87 0.42 -2.64 -22.03
C ASP A 87 0.81 -4.08 -21.66
N ALA A 88 -0.09 -4.85 -21.04
CA ALA A 88 0.20 -6.17 -20.44
C ALA A 88 1.37 -6.20 -19.43
N LYS A 89 1.92 -5.04 -19.07
CA LYS A 89 3.03 -4.88 -18.13
C LYS A 89 2.59 -5.15 -16.70
N SER A 90 3.40 -5.92 -16.00
CA SER A 90 3.25 -6.17 -14.57
C SER A 90 3.18 -4.84 -13.79
N THR A 91 2.21 -4.76 -12.90
CA THR A 91 2.00 -3.67 -11.94
C THR A 91 2.27 -4.09 -10.51
N SER A 92 2.45 -5.38 -10.26
CA SER A 92 2.78 -5.87 -8.93
C SER A 92 4.22 -5.51 -8.57
N GLY A 93 4.47 -5.46 -7.27
CA GLY A 93 5.79 -5.23 -6.72
C GLY A 93 6.14 -6.34 -5.73
N GLY A 94 7.06 -6.03 -4.83
CA GLY A 94 7.37 -6.90 -3.70
C GLY A 94 6.63 -6.49 -2.42
N TYR A 95 6.40 -7.46 -1.55
CA TYR A 95 5.91 -7.27 -0.19
C TYR A 95 6.98 -7.73 0.80
N LEU A 96 7.31 -6.85 1.73
CA LEU A 96 8.25 -7.14 2.80
C LEU A 96 7.46 -7.61 4.03
N VAL A 97 7.82 -8.77 4.55
CA VAL A 97 7.09 -9.41 5.66
C VAL A 97 8.08 -9.79 6.77
N PRO A 98 7.77 -9.48 8.04
CA PRO A 98 8.51 -10.02 9.17
C PRO A 98 8.18 -11.51 9.36
N ARG A 99 9.21 -12.35 9.34
CA ARG A 99 9.16 -13.80 9.55
C ARG A 99 9.88 -14.15 10.85
N ALA A 100 9.41 -15.19 11.52
CA ALA A 100 10.05 -15.80 12.67
C ALA A 100 10.09 -17.33 12.47
N PRO A 101 10.77 -18.15 13.31
CA PRO A 101 10.89 -19.59 13.05
C PRO A 101 9.53 -20.32 12.98
N HIS A 102 8.60 -19.97 13.86
CA HIS A 102 7.37 -20.74 14.07
C HIS A 102 6.10 -20.09 13.54
N VAL A 103 6.12 -18.79 13.19
CA VAL A 103 4.92 -18.08 12.68
C VAL A 103 5.15 -17.40 11.34
N PHE A 104 4.41 -17.82 10.31
CA PHE A 104 4.33 -17.11 9.03
C PHE A 104 3.24 -16.05 9.19
N SER A 105 3.64 -14.80 9.42
CA SER A 105 2.69 -13.69 9.57
C SER A 105 2.20 -13.27 8.20
N TYR A 106 0.98 -13.66 7.84
CA TYR A 106 0.23 -13.02 6.78
C TYR A 106 -1.07 -12.49 7.38
N TYR A 107 -1.29 -11.19 7.19
CA TYR A 107 -2.57 -10.49 7.23
C TYR A 107 -3.64 -11.08 8.17
N VAL A 108 -3.71 -10.61 9.42
CA VAL A 108 -4.86 -10.88 10.30
C VAL A 108 -5.76 -9.66 10.33
N GLY A 109 -6.80 -9.68 9.49
CA GLY A 109 -8.00 -8.87 9.61
C GLY A 109 -7.85 -7.37 9.36
N VAL A 110 -8.72 -6.82 8.52
CA VAL A 110 -9.03 -5.38 8.52
C VAL A 110 -9.94 -5.14 9.73
N GLN A 111 -9.43 -4.50 10.77
CA GLN A 111 -10.24 -4.05 11.89
C GLN A 111 -10.42 -2.53 11.78
N GLU A 112 -11.65 -2.06 11.87
CA GLU A 112 -11.94 -0.63 11.98
C GLU A 112 -11.38 -0.12 13.32
N ALA A 113 -10.49 0.87 13.27
CA ALA A 113 -10.00 1.52 14.48
C ALA A 113 -11.18 2.16 15.23
N ASP A 114 -11.47 1.65 16.43
CA ASP A 114 -12.42 2.26 17.35
C ASP A 114 -11.83 3.59 17.85
N GLN A 115 -12.28 4.71 17.31
CA GLN A 115 -11.79 6.06 17.64
C GLN A 115 -12.26 6.56 19.03
N ARG A 116 -12.80 5.69 19.88
CA ARG A 116 -13.46 6.09 21.14
C ARG A 116 -12.55 6.33 22.34
N GLN A 117 -11.24 6.06 22.26
CA GLN A 117 -10.33 6.13 23.42
C GLN A 117 -9.47 7.39 23.52
N GLN A 118 -9.58 8.37 22.61
CA GLN A 118 -8.78 9.60 22.64
C GLN A 118 -9.46 10.81 23.33
N LYS A 119 -10.48 10.58 24.16
CA LYS A 119 -11.22 11.65 24.89
C LYS A 119 -11.15 11.54 26.41
N HIS A 120 -10.06 11.03 26.96
CA HIS A 120 -9.85 11.07 28.41
C HIS A 120 -8.40 11.42 28.74
N ASP A 121 -8.12 12.72 28.70
CA ASP A 121 -7.07 13.42 29.45
C ASP A 121 -7.60 14.82 29.75
#